data_AF-A0A316AAN6-F1
#
_entry.id   AF-A0A316AAN6-F1
#
_cell.length_a   1.000
_cell.length_b   1.000
_cell.length_c   1.000
_cell.angle_alpha   90.00
_cell.angle_beta   90.00
_cell.angle_gamma   90.00
#
_symmetry.space_group_name_H-M   'P 1'
#
loop_
_entity.id
_entity.type
_entity.pdbx_description
1 polymer ?
#
loop_
_entity_poly.entity_id
_entity_poly.type
_entity_poly.pdbx_seq_one_letter_code
_entity_poly.pdbx_strand_id
1 'polypeptide(L)'
;METESYSISFFGLDPQYYTNAIVGDIWNSAAVKVYQETGISITGEVHERYFVNPDNGELNGSIIFMVESKRVPGETVADVDYWNAYRTVVEEARGILGNPSMSLTVETVNLTYFEKV
;
A
#
# COMPACT_ATOMS: atom_id res chain seq x y z
N MET A 1 7.40 -17.70 -8.92
CA MET A 1 7.19 -18.26 -7.57
C MET A 1 5.88 -17.72 -7.05
N GLU A 2 5.08 -18.57 -6.41
CA GLU A 2 3.80 -18.16 -5.81
C GLU A 2 4.07 -17.25 -4.60
N THR A 3 3.36 -16.12 -4.53
CA THR A 3 3.49 -15.13 -3.47
C THR A 3 2.21 -14.30 -3.35
N GLU A 4 2.16 -13.38 -2.39
CA GLU A 4 1.03 -12.51 -2.11
C GLU A 4 1.25 -11.11 -2.71
N SER A 5 0.21 -10.60 -3.36
CA SER A 5 0.10 -9.22 -3.81
C SER A 5 -0.98 -8.52 -2.99
N TYR A 6 -0.66 -7.33 -2.51
CA TYR A 6 -1.53 -6.50 -1.68
C TYR A 6 -1.82 -5.21 -2.42
N SER A 7 -3.09 -4.83 -2.51
CA SER A 7 -3.52 -3.58 -3.14
C SER A 7 -4.40 -2.80 -2.17
N ILE A 8 -3.95 -1.59 -1.82
CA ILE A 8 -4.67 -0.67 -0.94
C ILE A 8 -5.19 0.49 -1.76
N SER A 9 -6.40 0.94 -1.48
CA SER A 9 -6.95 2.19 -2.00
C SER A 9 -7.40 3.08 -0.85
N PHE A 10 -6.88 4.31 -0.79
CA PHE A 10 -7.31 5.35 0.13
C PHE A 10 -8.30 6.28 -0.58
N PHE A 11 -9.50 6.40 -0.02
CA PHE A 11 -10.59 7.18 -0.60
C PHE A 11 -10.75 8.53 0.11
N GLY A 12 -11.12 9.56 -0.65
CA GLY A 12 -11.50 10.86 -0.10
C GLY A 12 -10.34 11.70 0.43
N LEU A 13 -9.10 11.37 0.04
CA LEU A 13 -7.96 12.24 0.28
C LEU A 13 -8.01 13.43 -0.67
N ASP A 14 -7.91 14.64 -0.11
CA ASP A 14 -7.94 15.87 -0.89
C ASP A 14 -6.61 16.05 -1.66
N PRO A 15 -6.64 16.05 -3.00
CA PRO A 15 -5.43 16.17 -3.82
C PRO A 15 -4.77 17.56 -3.73
N GLN A 16 -5.40 18.55 -3.09
CA GLN A 16 -4.74 19.80 -2.73
C GLN A 16 -3.66 19.60 -1.65
N TYR A 17 -3.83 18.59 -0.79
CA TYR A 17 -2.94 18.33 0.36
C TYR A 17 -2.15 17.03 0.22
N TYR A 18 -2.63 16.08 -0.58
CA TYR A 18 -1.99 14.78 -0.78
C TYR A 18 -1.53 14.61 -2.22
N THR A 19 -0.36 14.02 -2.38
CA THR A 19 0.25 13.63 -3.67
C THR A 19 0.86 12.24 -3.50
N ASN A 20 1.19 11.56 -4.61
CA ASN A 20 1.95 10.31 -4.55
C ASN A 20 3.21 10.40 -3.68
N ALA A 21 3.93 11.53 -3.74
CA ALA A 21 5.13 11.74 -2.93
C ALA A 21 4.81 11.79 -1.43
N ILE A 22 3.78 12.55 -1.04
CA ILE A 22 3.36 12.66 0.36
C ILE A 22 2.87 11.31 0.90
N VAL A 23 2.03 10.61 0.13
CA VAL A 23 1.54 9.28 0.52
C VAL A 23 2.69 8.27 0.60
N GLY A 24 3.65 8.34 -0.33
CA GLY A 24 4.87 7.54 -0.31
C GLY A 24 5.74 7.79 0.92
N ASP A 25 5.94 9.06 1.30
CA ASP A 25 6.71 9.43 2.49
C ASP A 25 6.03 8.94 3.78
N ILE A 26 4.69 9.01 3.85
CA ILE A 26 3.91 8.47 4.97
C ILE A 26 4.05 6.95 5.05
N TRP A 27 3.88 6.25 3.92
CA TRP A 27 4.05 4.80 3.85
C TRP A 27 5.46 4.38 4.27
N ASN A 28 6.48 5.04 3.73
CA ASN A 28 7.88 4.77 4.03
C ASN A 28 8.19 5.00 5.52
N SER A 29 7.65 6.07 6.11
CA SER A 29 7.83 6.34 7.55
C SER A 29 7.21 5.23 8.41
N ALA A 30 6.01 4.76 8.07
CA ALA A 30 5.37 3.64 8.75
C ALA A 30 6.16 2.33 8.57
N ALA A 31 6.61 2.04 7.35
CA ALA A 31 7.41 0.85 7.04
C ALA A 31 8.77 0.84 7.76
N VAL A 32 9.46 1.99 7.84
CA VAL A 32 10.72 2.13 8.59
C VAL A 32 10.51 1.81 10.06
N LYS A 33 9.43 2.31 10.67
CA LYS A 33 9.10 2.02 12.07
C LYS A 33 8.90 0.52 12.29
N VAL A 34 8.07 -0.13 11.48
CA VAL A 34 7.81 -1.57 11.58
C VAL A 34 9.08 -2.38 11.34
N TYR A 35 9.92 -1.99 10.38
CA TYR A 35 11.19 -2.64 10.11
C TYR A 35 12.15 -2.55 11.31
N GLN A 36 12.23 -1.40 11.97
CA GLN A 36 13.06 -1.23 13.17
C GLN A 36 12.61 -2.12 14.33
N GLU A 37 11.31 -2.38 14.45
CA GLU A 37 10.73 -3.18 15.53
C GLU A 37 10.78 -4.69 15.24
N THR A 38 10.64 -5.10 13.98
CA THR A 38 10.41 -6.50 13.60
C THR A 38 11.51 -7.10 12.71
N GLY A 39 12.32 -6.26 12.06
CA GLY A 39 13.25 -6.67 11.00
C GLY A 39 12.59 -7.06 9.67
N ILE A 40 11.25 -6.96 9.56
CA ILE A 40 10.48 -7.34 8.36
C ILE A 40 10.32 -6.13 7.45
N SER A 41 10.71 -6.26 6.18
CA SER A 41 10.68 -5.18 5.20
C SER A 41 9.35 -5.17 4.43
N ILE A 42 8.60 -4.07 4.54
CA ILE A 42 7.36 -3.86 3.78
C ILE A 42 7.59 -2.77 2.72
N THR A 43 7.62 -3.17 1.46
CA THR A 43 7.78 -2.26 0.31
C THR A 43 6.44 -1.97 -0.34
N GLY A 44 6.27 -0.80 -0.95
CA GLY A 44 5.08 -0.48 -1.73
C GLY A 44 5.36 0.50 -2.88
N GLU A 45 4.55 0.41 -3.93
CA GLU A 45 4.50 1.32 -5.07
C GLU A 45 3.25 2.20 -4.94
N VAL A 46 3.41 3.52 -5.07
CA VAL A 46 2.29 4.47 -4.91
C VAL A 46 1.81 4.96 -6.26
N HIS A 47 0.48 4.94 -6.46
CA HIS A 47 -0.16 5.38 -7.68
C HIS A 47 -1.37 6.28 -7.40
N GLU A 48 -1.60 7.23 -8.30
CA GLU A 48 -2.85 7.99 -8.36
C GLU A 48 -3.76 7.34 -9.40
N ARG A 49 -5.02 7.10 -9.05
CA ARG A 49 -6.07 6.66 -9.97
C ARG A 49 -7.27 7.59 -9.88
N TYR A 50 -8.08 7.59 -10.93
CA TYR A 50 -9.36 8.30 -10.94
C TYR A 50 -10.48 7.37 -10.49
N PHE A 51 -11.30 7.83 -9.54
CA PHE A 51 -12.54 7.17 -9.17
C PHE A 51 -13.65 7.57 -10.15
N VAL A 52 -14.22 6.57 -10.81
CA VAL A 52 -15.37 6.75 -11.71
C VAL A 52 -16.61 6.23 -11.00
N ASN A 53 -17.60 7.10 -10.79
CA ASN A 53 -18.90 6.74 -10.23
C ASN A 53 -20.01 7.25 -11.16
N PRO A 54 -20.89 6.38 -11.68
CA PRO A 54 -22.00 6.79 -12.54
C PRO A 54 -22.94 7.81 -11.88
N ASP A 55 -23.07 7.79 -10.55
CA ASP A 55 -23.95 8.71 -9.82
C ASP A 55 -23.42 10.15 -9.79
N ASN A 56 -22.12 10.34 -10.03
CA ASN A 56 -21.47 11.66 -9.98
C ASN A 56 -21.53 12.40 -11.34
N GLY A 57 -22.03 11.76 -12.40
CA GLY A 57 -22.21 12.34 -13.74
C GLY A 57 -20.92 12.63 -14.53
N GLU A 58 -19.89 13.17 -13.88
CA GLU A 58 -18.59 13.51 -14.47
C GLU A 58 -17.42 13.14 -13.54
N LEU A 59 -16.20 13.11 -14.10
CA LEU A 59 -14.94 12.96 -13.34
C LEU A 59 -14.69 14.22 -12.49
N ASN A 60 -15.24 14.26 -11.28
CA ASN A 60 -15.12 15.41 -10.39
C ASN A 60 -13.93 15.28 -9.42
N GLY A 61 -12.70 15.31 -9.96
CA GLY A 61 -11.47 15.40 -9.16
C GLY A 61 -11.27 14.32 -8.10
N SER A 62 -12.04 13.23 -8.17
CA SER A 62 -12.07 12.18 -7.16
C SER A 62 -10.88 11.25 -7.40
N ILE A 63 -9.74 11.62 -6.83
CA ILE A 63 -8.50 10.85 -6.91
C ILE A 63 -8.50 9.79 -5.80
N ILE A 64 -8.01 8.60 -6.14
CA ILE A 64 -7.69 7.53 -5.21
C ILE A 64 -6.18 7.39 -5.20
N PHE A 65 -5.60 7.41 -4.01
CA PHE A 65 -4.22 7.01 -3.82
C PHE A 65 -4.17 5.52 -3.54
N MET A 66 -3.39 4.81 -4.32
CA MET A 66 -3.20 3.36 -4.17
C MET A 66 -1.79 3.05 -3.75
N VAL A 67 -1.65 2.03 -2.90
CA VAL A 67 -0.37 1.41 -2.59
C VAL A 67 -0.42 -0.06 -2.98
N GLU A 68 0.45 -0.46 -3.88
CA GLU A 68 0.59 -1.84 -4.32
C GLU A 68 1.89 -2.44 -3.77
N SER A 69 1.80 -3.59 -3.12
CA SER A 69 2.94 -4.26 -2.50
C SER A 69 2.96 -5.72 -2.92
N LYS A 70 4.14 -6.28 -3.17
CA LYS A 70 4.30 -7.72 -3.41
C LYS A 70 5.29 -8.25 -2.41
N ARG A 71 4.95 -9.35 -1.75
CA ARG A 71 5.90 -10.03 -0.87
C ARG A 71 7.03 -10.61 -1.72
N VAL A 72 8.27 -10.48 -1.24
CA VAL A 72 9.42 -10.99 -1.98
C VAL A 72 9.38 -12.53 -1.97
N PRO A 73 9.40 -13.20 -3.13
CA PRO A 73 9.38 -14.66 -3.14
C PRO A 73 10.69 -15.23 -2.59
N GLY A 74 10.58 -16.17 -1.66
CA GLY A 74 11.73 -16.82 -1.01
C GLY A 74 12.19 -16.15 0.29
N GLU A 75 11.48 -15.11 0.74
CA GLU A 75 11.70 -14.53 2.07
C GLU A 75 11.42 -15.57 3.17
N THR A 76 12.32 -15.70 4.14
CA THR A 76 12.21 -16.73 5.21
C THR A 76 11.21 -16.38 6.31
N VAL A 77 10.62 -15.18 6.24
CA VAL A 77 9.62 -14.70 7.19
C VAL A 77 8.35 -15.54 7.03
N ALA A 78 7.75 -15.97 8.15
CA ALA A 78 6.50 -16.73 8.10
C ALA A 78 5.34 -15.84 7.62
N ASP A 79 4.38 -16.44 6.91
CA ASP A 79 3.26 -15.71 6.29
C ASP A 79 2.48 -14.87 7.31
N VAL A 80 2.25 -15.43 8.50
CA VAL A 80 1.54 -14.74 9.59
C VAL A 80 2.31 -13.53 10.10
N ASP A 81 3.63 -13.62 10.19
CA ASP A 81 4.47 -12.53 10.70
C ASP A 81 4.56 -11.40 9.67
N TYR A 82 4.70 -11.76 8.39
CA TYR A 82 4.66 -10.79 7.29
C TYR A 82 3.31 -10.07 7.25
N TRP A 83 2.20 -10.82 7.32
CA TRP A 83 0.86 -10.24 7.33
C TRP A 83 0.64 -9.30 8.52
N ASN A 84 1.11 -9.67 9.72
CA ASN A 84 1.03 -8.81 10.89
C ASN A 84 1.81 -7.50 10.68
N ALA A 85 3.06 -7.59 10.22
CA ALA A 85 3.87 -6.42 9.92
C ALA A 85 3.23 -5.54 8.85
N TYR A 86 2.72 -6.14 7.76
CA TYR A 86 2.03 -5.43 6.68
C TYR A 86 0.83 -4.66 7.23
N ARG A 87 -0.05 -5.32 7.99
CA ARG A 87 -1.23 -4.68 8.59
C ARG A 87 -0.83 -3.52 9.50
N THR A 88 0.23 -3.65 10.30
CA THR A 88 0.72 -2.56 11.14
C THR A 88 1.16 -1.35 10.31
N VAL A 89 1.87 -1.55 9.19
CA VAL A 89 2.23 -0.45 8.26
C VAL A 89 0.97 0.24 7.73
N VAL A 90 -0.04 -0.54 7.32
CA VAL A 90 -1.31 -0.01 6.82
C VAL A 90 -2.04 0.81 7.87
N GLU A 91 -2.15 0.31 9.10
CA GLU A 91 -2.84 0.99 10.20
C GLU A 91 -2.15 2.30 10.59
N GLU A 92 -0.82 2.29 10.66
CA GLU A 92 0.00 3.48 10.96
C GLU A 92 -0.13 4.53 9.84
N ALA A 93 0.03 4.13 8.58
CA ALA A 93 -0.11 5.03 7.43
C ALA A 93 -1.53 5.62 7.37
N ARG A 94 -2.56 4.80 7.58
CA ARG A 94 -3.96 5.24 7.64
C ARG A 94 -4.19 6.25 8.77
N GLY A 95 -3.59 6.03 9.93
CA GLY A 95 -3.67 6.95 11.06
C GLY A 95 -3.12 8.32 10.72
N ILE A 96 -1.94 8.38 10.08
CA ILE A 96 -1.28 9.63 9.66
C ILE A 96 -2.11 10.37 8.58
N LEU A 97 -2.74 9.63 7.67
CA LEU A 97 -3.62 10.17 6.63
C LEU A 97 -4.97 10.69 7.16
N GLY A 98 -5.20 10.68 8.47
CA GLY A 98 -6.46 11.15 9.08
C GLY A 98 -7.58 10.11 9.04
N ASN A 99 -7.24 8.82 9.01
CA ASN A 99 -8.18 7.69 9.02
C ASN A 99 -9.21 7.69 7.86
N PRO A 100 -8.79 7.86 6.60
CA PRO A 100 -9.71 7.78 5.46
C PRO A 100 -10.41 6.42 5.39
N SER A 101 -11.50 6.37 4.63
CA SER A 101 -12.03 5.10 4.14
C SER A 101 -10.97 4.42 3.28
N MET A 102 -10.84 3.10 3.41
CA MET A 102 -9.89 2.32 2.63
C MET A 102 -10.45 0.96 2.25
N SER A 103 -9.90 0.39 1.19
CA SER A 103 -10.03 -1.03 0.86
C SER A 103 -8.65 -1.67 0.78
N LEU A 104 -8.57 -2.94 1.16
CA LEU A 104 -7.37 -3.77 1.01
C LEU A 104 -7.80 -5.07 0.33
N THR A 105 -7.13 -5.40 -0.76
CA THR A 105 -7.28 -6.67 -1.47
C THR A 105 -5.97 -7.44 -1.38
N VAL A 106 -6.08 -8.76 -1.15
CA VAL A 106 -4.94 -9.68 -1.10
C VAL A 106 -5.18 -10.78 -2.12
N GLU A 107 -4.19 -11.01 -2.98
CA GLU A 107 -4.27 -12.00 -4.05
C GLU A 107 -3.01 -12.85 -4.09
N THR A 108 -3.18 -14.14 -4.37
CA THR A 108 -2.06 -15.03 -4.69
C THR A 108 -1.66 -14.84 -6.15
N VAL A 109 -0.39 -14.50 -6.39
CA VAL A 109 0.17 -14.24 -7.71
C VAL A 109 1.42 -15.09 -7.97
N ASN A 110 1.72 -15.36 -9.25
CA ASN A 110 2.98 -15.97 -9.63
C ASN A 110 3.95 -14.89 -10.12
N LEU A 111 4.97 -14.59 -9.31
CA LEU A 111 5.96 -13.55 -9.60
C LEU A 111 7.28 -14.14 -10.10
N THR A 112 7.80 -13.60 -11.20
CA THR A 112 9.17 -13.84 -11.66
C THR A 112 9.94 -12.54 -11.52
N TYR A 113 11.05 -12.56 -10.78
CA TYR A 113 11.94 -11.40 -10.62
C TYR A 113 13.36 -11.76 -11.05
N PHE A 114 14.14 -10.73 -11.41
CA PHE A 114 15.54 -10.87 -11.82
C PHE A 114 16.40 -10.07 -10.86
N GLU A 115 17.47 -10.68 -10.37
CA GLU A 115 18.45 -10.00 -9.52
C GLU A 115 19.36 -9.09 -10.36
N LYS A 116 19.85 -8.03 -9.72
CA LYS A 116 20.84 -7.14 -10.33
C LYS A 116 22.16 -7.90 -10.53
N VAL A 117 22.72 -7.81 -11.74
CA VAL A 117 24.07 -8.33 -12.08
C VAL A 117 25.13 -7.29 -11.74
#